data_AF-A0A2G4F845-F1
#
_entry.id   AF-A0A2G4F845-F1
#
_cell.length_a   1.000
_cell.length_b   1.000
_cell.length_c   1.000
_cell.angle_alpha   90.00
_cell.angle_beta   90.00
_cell.angle_gamma   90.00
#
_symmetry.space_group_name_H-M   'P 1'
#
loop_
_entity.id
_entity.type
_entity.pdbx_description
1 polymer ?
#
loop_
_entity_poly.entity_id
_entity_poly.type
_entity_poly.pdbx_seq_one_letter_code
_entity_poly.pdbx_strand_id
1 'polypeptide(L)'
;MAEPFTYHDDGGDDLEPAEREVACRYFLDAGPQHTEFVTQFLGPSECGKFDVLWEESDWTEDVTVAVAWMPRGKLQGFELWQALALAFWNVKKEGEYWENAGCVEIIDRPDTLVDADAFRAVLAAVWAKDSEDE
;
A
#
# COMPACT_ATOMS: atom_id res chain seq x y z
N MET A 1 -12.98 14.74 -12.37
CA MET A 1 -12.05 13.67 -12.79
C MET A 1 -12.57 12.39 -12.19
N ALA A 2 -12.64 11.28 -12.94
CA ALA A 2 -13.09 10.02 -12.36
C ALA A 2 -12.06 9.62 -11.29
N GLU A 3 -12.49 9.62 -10.04
CA GLU A 3 -11.68 9.14 -8.92
C GLU A 3 -11.29 7.69 -9.25
N PRO A 4 -10.00 7.31 -9.14
CA PRO A 4 -9.64 5.91 -9.26
C PRO A 4 -10.43 5.17 -8.17
N PHE A 5 -11.36 4.32 -8.57
CA PHE A 5 -12.07 3.43 -7.66
C PHE A 5 -11.04 2.43 -7.16
N THR A 6 -10.38 2.77 -6.07
CA THR A 6 -9.55 1.83 -5.33
C THR A 6 -10.49 1.11 -4.38
N TYR A 7 -10.73 -0.15 -4.68
CA TYR A 7 -11.55 -1.02 -3.84
C TYR A 7 -10.68 -1.55 -2.70
N HIS A 8 -11.25 -1.58 -1.49
CA HIS A 8 -10.66 -2.17 -0.29
C HIS A 8 -11.78 -2.90 0.48
N ASP A 9 -11.45 -4.09 0.97
CA ASP A 9 -12.20 -4.97 1.90
C ASP A 9 -13.20 -6.01 1.34
N ASP A 10 -13.13 -7.22 1.91
CA ASP A 10 -13.85 -8.51 1.69
C ASP A 10 -13.94 -9.09 0.25
N GLY A 11 -13.66 -8.31 -0.79
CA GLY A 11 -13.69 -8.76 -2.20
C GLY A 11 -12.31 -9.11 -2.78
N GLY A 12 -11.25 -8.82 -2.04
CA GLY A 12 -9.86 -9.10 -2.43
C GLY A 12 -9.45 -10.55 -2.16
N ASP A 13 -10.18 -11.28 -1.31
CA ASP A 13 -9.93 -12.69 -1.00
C ASP A 13 -10.00 -13.61 -2.23
N ASP A 14 -10.78 -13.22 -3.24
CA ASP A 14 -10.89 -13.93 -4.51
C ASP A 14 -9.82 -13.51 -5.54
N LEU A 15 -9.00 -12.49 -5.25
CA LEU A 15 -7.94 -12.05 -6.15
C LEU A 15 -6.67 -12.86 -5.90
N GLU A 16 -6.30 -13.66 -6.88
CA GLU A 16 -5.03 -14.38 -6.89
C GLU A 16 -3.93 -13.54 -7.55
N PRO A 17 -2.70 -13.54 -7.02
CA PRO A 17 -1.58 -12.79 -7.57
C PRO A 17 -0.95 -13.48 -8.79
N ALA A 18 -0.67 -12.70 -9.84
CA ALA A 18 0.18 -13.13 -10.95
C ALA A 18 1.65 -12.72 -10.71
N GLU A 19 2.43 -12.54 -11.79
CA GLU A 19 3.78 -11.97 -11.69
C GLU A 19 3.74 -10.56 -11.07
N ARG A 20 4.52 -10.34 -10.03
CA ARG A 20 4.55 -9.09 -9.25
C ARG A 20 5.98 -8.72 -8.87
N GLU A 21 6.24 -7.44 -8.77
CA GLU A 21 7.52 -6.89 -8.33
C GLU A 21 7.43 -6.35 -6.91
N VAL A 22 8.57 -6.32 -6.20
CA VAL A 22 8.62 -5.72 -4.86
C VAL A 22 8.54 -4.21 -5.02
N ALA A 23 7.45 -3.63 -4.52
CA ALA A 23 7.25 -2.19 -4.59
C ALA A 23 8.08 -1.46 -3.51
N CYS A 24 7.96 -1.90 -2.26
CA CYS A 24 8.62 -1.31 -1.10
C CYS A 24 8.57 -2.26 0.11
N ARG A 25 9.35 -1.92 1.14
CA ARG A 25 9.40 -2.63 2.44
C ARG A 25 9.44 -1.62 3.58
N TYR A 26 8.78 -1.92 4.69
CA TYR A 26 8.76 -1.08 5.87
C TYR A 26 8.45 -1.88 7.13
N PHE A 27 8.79 -1.31 8.28
CA PHE A 27 8.20 -1.72 9.55
C PHE A 27 7.02 -0.81 9.88
N LEU A 28 5.96 -1.40 10.42
CA LEU A 28 4.78 -0.73 10.91
C LEU A 28 4.66 -0.99 12.43
N ASP A 29 4.68 0.07 13.25
CA ASP A 29 4.63 -0.03 14.73
C ASP A 29 3.21 0.21 15.27
N ALA A 30 2.42 -0.85 15.43
CA ALA A 30 1.04 -0.80 15.94
C ALA A 30 0.94 -0.64 17.47
N GLY A 31 2.02 -0.21 18.12
CA GLY A 31 2.12 -0.05 19.55
C GLY A 31 3.08 -1.04 20.20
N PRO A 32 3.17 -1.03 21.54
CA PRO A 32 4.20 -1.76 22.28
C PRO A 32 4.23 -3.25 21.94
N GLN A 33 5.36 -3.72 21.41
CA GLN A 33 5.58 -5.11 20.98
C GLN A 33 4.77 -5.56 19.75
N HIS A 34 4.12 -4.65 19.04
CA HIS A 34 3.34 -4.91 17.84
C HIS A 34 4.00 -4.24 16.63
N THR A 35 5.26 -4.60 16.38
CA THR A 35 5.97 -4.19 15.15
C THR A 35 5.81 -5.28 14.10
N GLU A 36 5.37 -4.87 12.92
CA GLU A 36 5.12 -5.72 11.77
C GLU A 36 6.10 -5.37 10.65
N PHE A 37 6.78 -6.36 10.08
CA PHE A 37 7.56 -6.20 8.86
C PHE A 37 6.66 -6.46 7.66
N VAL A 38 6.54 -5.44 6.81
CA VAL A 38 5.66 -5.48 5.64
C VAL A 38 6.47 -5.40 4.36
N THR A 39 6.15 -6.29 3.41
CA THR A 39 6.57 -6.17 2.02
C THR A 39 5.35 -5.91 1.15
N GLN A 40 5.38 -4.80 0.41
CA GLN A 40 4.36 -4.52 -0.59
C GLN A 40 4.84 -4.90 -1.98
N PHE A 41 3.94 -5.46 -2.77
CA PHE A 41 4.19 -5.83 -4.16
C PHE A 41 3.23 -5.11 -5.09
N LEU A 42 3.70 -4.85 -6.31
CA LEU A 42 2.87 -4.33 -7.39
C LEU A 42 2.78 -5.35 -8.51
N GLY A 43 1.56 -5.66 -8.92
CA GLY A 43 1.35 -6.58 -10.04
C GLY A 43 -0.12 -6.84 -10.32
N PRO A 44 -0.43 -7.38 -11.51
CA PRO A 44 -1.79 -7.73 -11.87
C PRO A 44 -2.33 -8.91 -11.07
N SER A 45 -3.65 -9.02 -11.02
CA SER A 45 -4.32 -10.26 -10.61
C SER A 45 -4.25 -11.33 -11.71
N GLU A 46 -4.36 -12.61 -11.33
CA GLU A 46 -4.37 -13.75 -12.28
C GLU A 46 -5.53 -13.68 -13.27
N CYS A 47 -6.69 -13.16 -12.85
CA CYS A 47 -7.83 -12.96 -13.75
C CYS A 47 -7.57 -11.88 -14.83
N GLY A 48 -6.46 -11.14 -14.72
CA GLY A 48 -5.96 -10.19 -15.70
C GLY A 48 -6.76 -8.89 -15.81
N LYS A 49 -7.73 -8.68 -14.91
CA LYS A 49 -8.65 -7.51 -14.94
C LYS A 49 -8.18 -6.34 -14.11
N PHE A 50 -7.32 -6.58 -13.13
CA PHE A 50 -6.93 -5.59 -12.14
C PHE A 50 -5.42 -5.46 -12.04
N ASP A 51 -4.97 -4.24 -11.82
CA ASP A 51 -3.65 -3.94 -11.28
C ASP A 51 -3.81 -3.78 -9.76
N VAL A 52 -2.94 -4.45 -8.99
CA VAL A 52 -3.14 -4.67 -7.56
C VAL A 52 -1.86 -4.32 -6.78
N LEU A 53 -2.05 -3.67 -5.64
CA LEU A 53 -1.08 -3.54 -4.57
C LEU A 53 -1.35 -4.67 -3.58
N TRP A 54 -0.34 -5.50 -3.40
CA TRP A 54 -0.37 -6.64 -2.50
C TRP A 54 0.47 -6.37 -1.27
N GLU A 55 0.13 -7.03 -0.18
CA GLU A 55 0.84 -6.93 1.08
C GLU A 55 1.15 -8.33 1.62
N GLU A 56 2.38 -8.53 2.08
CA GLU A 56 2.79 -9.65 2.92
C GLU A 56 3.36 -9.10 4.22
N SER A 57 3.03 -9.77 5.31
CA SER A 57 3.43 -9.42 6.65
C SER A 57 4.05 -10.62 7.37
N ASP A 58 5.04 -10.38 8.23
CA ASP A 58 5.60 -11.42 9.08
C ASP A 58 4.62 -11.92 10.17
N TRP A 59 3.50 -11.22 10.39
CA TRP A 59 2.42 -11.66 11.27
C TRP A 59 1.39 -12.56 10.56
N THR A 60 1.25 -12.46 9.23
CA THR A 60 0.22 -13.18 8.46
C THR A 60 0.70 -14.50 7.85
N GLU A 61 1.78 -15.09 8.37
CA GLU A 61 2.30 -16.41 7.97
C GLU A 61 2.48 -16.58 6.45
N ASP A 62 3.08 -15.59 5.78
CA ASP A 62 3.36 -15.59 4.33
C ASP A 62 2.12 -15.57 3.41
N VAL A 63 0.93 -15.21 3.93
CA VAL A 63 -0.25 -14.98 3.09
C VAL A 63 -0.14 -13.61 2.44
N THR A 64 -0.03 -13.59 1.11
CA THR A 64 -0.17 -12.35 0.34
C THR A 64 -1.63 -11.96 0.23
N VAL A 65 -1.95 -10.72 0.60
CA VAL A 65 -3.32 -10.19 0.51
C VAL A 65 -3.39 -9.00 -0.46
N ALA A 66 -4.49 -8.88 -1.19
CA ALA A 66 -4.78 -7.69 -2.00
C ALA A 66 -5.23 -6.56 -1.09
N VAL A 67 -4.47 -5.47 -1.02
CA VAL A 67 -4.81 -4.33 -0.14
C VAL A 67 -5.36 -3.12 -0.90
N ALA A 68 -5.11 -3.03 -2.20
CA ALA A 68 -5.71 -2.02 -3.06
C ALA A 68 -5.67 -2.47 -4.52
N TRP A 69 -6.74 -2.23 -5.29
CA TRP A 69 -6.75 -2.58 -6.71
C TRP A 69 -7.55 -1.60 -7.57
N MET A 70 -7.20 -1.54 -8.85
CA MET A 70 -7.89 -0.73 -9.86
C MET A 70 -7.99 -1.47 -11.20
N PRO A 71 -8.88 -1.06 -12.13
CA PRO A 71 -8.96 -1.66 -13.46
C PRO A 71 -7.62 -1.62 -14.18
N ARG A 72 -7.23 -2.73 -14.80
CA ARG A 72 -5.91 -2.90 -15.40
C ARG A 72 -5.64 -1.91 -16.53
N GLY A 73 -4.38 -1.47 -16.64
CA GLY A 73 -3.85 -0.71 -17.77
C GLY A 73 -4.22 0.77 -17.74
N LYS A 74 -4.62 1.28 -16.57
CA LYS A 74 -4.91 2.71 -16.37
C LYS A 74 -3.66 3.52 -16.01
N LEU A 75 -2.76 2.92 -15.25
CA LEU A 75 -1.49 3.47 -14.78
C LEU A 75 -0.42 2.38 -14.86
N GLN A 76 0.85 2.73 -14.70
CA GLN A 76 1.96 1.78 -14.70
C GLN A 76 3.11 2.24 -13.79
N GLY A 77 3.93 1.29 -13.33
CA GLY A 77 5.12 1.55 -12.52
C GLY A 77 4.83 2.44 -11.30
N PHE A 78 5.64 3.49 -11.14
CA PHE A 78 5.52 4.41 -10.01
C PHE A 78 4.15 5.08 -9.88
N GLU A 79 3.54 5.54 -10.98
CA GLU A 79 2.23 6.23 -10.94
C GLU A 79 1.12 5.29 -10.47
N LEU A 80 1.18 4.03 -10.88
CA LEU A 80 0.24 2.99 -10.43
C LEU A 80 0.43 2.72 -8.93
N TRP A 81 1.67 2.50 -8.49
CA TRP A 81 1.96 2.30 -7.07
C TRP A 81 1.48 3.49 -6.24
N GLN A 82 1.79 4.72 -6.67
CA GLN A 82 1.42 5.93 -5.93
C GLN A 82 -0.09 6.04 -5.74
N ALA A 83 -0.89 5.78 -6.79
CA ALA A 83 -2.34 5.84 -6.71
C ALA A 83 -2.93 4.79 -5.74
N LEU A 84 -2.43 3.56 -5.80
CA LEU A 84 -2.89 2.47 -4.92
C LEU A 84 -2.42 2.66 -3.48
N ALA A 85 -1.17 3.07 -3.28
CA ALA A 85 -0.59 3.34 -1.96
C ALA A 85 -1.30 4.51 -1.27
N LEU A 86 -1.61 5.59 -2.01
CA LEU A 86 -2.41 6.69 -1.47
C LEU A 86 -3.77 6.18 -0.97
N ALA A 87 -4.49 5.39 -1.76
CA ALA A 87 -5.78 4.87 -1.34
C ALA A 87 -5.68 3.96 -0.11
N PHE A 88 -4.71 3.03 -0.10
CA PHE A 88 -4.43 2.15 1.04
C PHE A 88 -4.17 2.94 2.33
N TRP A 89 -3.24 3.91 2.29
CA TRP A 89 -2.85 4.67 3.48
C TRP A 89 -3.94 5.63 3.97
N ASN A 90 -4.76 6.20 3.08
CA ASN A 90 -5.93 7.00 3.51
C ASN A 90 -6.90 6.11 4.30
N VAL A 91 -7.19 4.89 3.83
CA VAL A 91 -8.07 3.95 4.55
C VAL A 91 -7.45 3.50 5.88
N LYS A 92 -6.16 3.15 5.90
CA LYS A 92 -5.46 2.78 7.15
C LYS A 92 -5.53 3.90 8.18
N LYS A 93 -5.31 5.16 7.76
CA LYS A 93 -5.45 6.34 8.63
C LYS A 93 -6.87 6.44 9.22
N GLU A 94 -7.91 6.26 8.41
CA GLU A 94 -9.31 6.35 8.85
C GLU A 94 -9.76 5.15 9.71
N GLY A 95 -9.24 3.95 9.45
CA GLY A 95 -9.73 2.69 10.00
C GLY A 95 -9.00 2.16 11.24
N GLU A 96 -7.70 2.44 11.42
CA GLU A 96 -6.86 1.69 12.38
C GLU A 96 -6.12 2.55 13.43
N TYR A 97 -6.65 3.70 13.85
CA TYR A 97 -6.08 4.52 14.95
C TYR A 97 -4.64 5.01 14.73
N TRP A 98 -4.16 5.04 13.49
CA TRP A 98 -2.82 5.53 13.15
C TRP A 98 -2.78 7.06 13.10
N GLU A 99 -2.49 7.69 14.24
CA GLU A 99 -2.55 9.15 14.39
C GLU A 99 -1.49 9.91 13.56
N ASN A 100 -0.38 9.26 13.16
CA ASN A 100 0.67 9.91 12.38
C ASN A 100 1.54 8.91 11.59
N ALA A 101 2.27 9.43 10.60
CA ALA A 101 3.20 8.66 9.76
C ALA A 101 4.46 8.13 10.48
N GLY A 102 4.70 8.53 11.74
CA GLY A 102 5.88 8.16 12.51
C GLY A 102 5.92 6.70 12.97
N CYS A 103 4.82 5.97 12.79
CA CYS A 103 4.77 4.52 13.00
C CYS A 103 5.38 3.71 11.85
N VAL A 104 5.76 4.34 10.73
CA VAL A 104 6.31 3.66 9.56
C VAL A 104 7.81 3.90 9.44
N GLU A 105 8.60 2.83 9.58
CA GLU A 105 10.04 2.85 9.30
C GLU A 105 10.33 2.25 7.92
N ILE A 106 10.73 3.08 6.97
CA ILE A 106 10.93 2.65 5.58
C ILE A 106 12.31 2.02 5.39
N ILE A 107 12.36 0.89 4.70
CA ILE A 107 13.58 0.14 4.42
C ILE A 107 14.04 0.45 2.99
N ASP A 108 15.04 1.33 2.88
CA ASP A 108 15.58 1.76 1.58
C ASP A 108 16.44 0.67 0.93
N ARG A 109 16.12 0.32 -0.32
CA ARG A 109 16.71 -0.82 -1.04
C ARG A 109 16.79 -0.54 -2.54
N PRO A 110 17.88 -0.93 -3.22
CA PRO A 110 18.01 -0.70 -4.66
C PRO A 110 17.17 -1.67 -5.51
N ASP A 111 16.64 -2.74 -4.91
CA ASP A 111 15.80 -3.77 -5.56
C ASP A 111 14.29 -3.48 -5.47
N THR A 112 13.89 -2.35 -4.90
CA THR A 112 12.48 -1.95 -4.79
C THR A 112 12.12 -0.92 -5.86
N LEU A 113 10.87 -0.95 -6.34
CA LEU A 113 10.34 0.03 -7.31
C LEU A 113 10.37 1.47 -6.76
N VAL A 114 10.26 1.61 -5.45
CA VAL A 114 10.06 2.88 -4.75
C VAL A 114 11.20 3.11 -3.77
N ASP A 115 11.77 4.31 -3.80
CA ASP A 115 12.76 4.77 -2.82
C ASP A 115 12.10 5.36 -1.57
N ALA A 116 12.88 5.53 -0.50
CA ALA A 116 12.36 6.02 0.77
C ALA A 116 11.74 7.43 0.70
N ASP A 117 12.22 8.32 -0.17
CA ASP A 117 11.68 9.67 -0.26
C ASP A 117 10.32 9.69 -0.96
N ALA A 118 10.17 8.90 -2.01
CA ALA A 118 8.89 8.72 -2.69
C ALA A 118 7.84 8.09 -1.78
N PHE A 119 8.23 7.12 -0.93
CA PHE A 119 7.36 6.57 0.11
C PHE A 119 6.95 7.65 1.12
N ARG A 120 7.91 8.39 1.68
CA ARG A 120 7.62 9.48 2.63
C ARG A 120 6.68 10.52 2.05
N ALA A 121 6.77 10.82 0.75
CA ALA A 121 5.86 11.75 0.09
C ALA A 121 4.40 11.26 0.09
N VAL A 122 4.16 9.96 -0.09
CA VAL A 122 2.81 9.37 0.03
C VAL A 122 2.27 9.50 1.45
N LEU A 123 3.07 9.13 2.46
CA LEU A 123 2.66 9.29 3.86
C LEU A 123 2.40 10.77 4.19
N ALA A 124 3.29 11.66 3.80
CA ALA A 124 3.11 13.09 4.00
C ALA A 124 1.80 13.59 3.36
N ALA A 125 1.44 13.15 2.15
CA ALA A 125 0.19 13.55 1.50
C ALA A 125 -1.06 13.03 2.23
N VAL A 126 -1.00 11.84 2.85
CA VAL A 126 -2.11 11.24 3.61
C VAL A 126 -2.36 11.98 4.92
N TRP A 127 -1.28 12.34 5.64
CA TRP A 127 -1.38 13.02 6.93
C TRP A 127 -1.38 14.56 6.84
N ALA A 128 -0.92 15.17 5.75
CA ALA A 128 -0.98 16.63 5.55
C ALA A 128 -2.42 17.16 5.51
N LYS A 129 -3.39 16.33 5.10
CA LYS A 129 -4.82 16.70 5.04
C LYS A 129 -5.41 17.13 6.39
N ASP A 130 -4.78 16.82 7.52
CA ASP A 130 -5.24 17.26 8.86
C ASP A 130 -4.78 18.69 9.21
N SER A 131 -3.74 19.21 8.57
CA SER A 131 -3.15 20.51 8.92
C SER A 131 -3.87 21.71 8.29
N GLU A 132 -4.87 21.48 7.43
CA GLU A 132 -5.63 22.55 6.76
C GLU A 132 -7.05 22.74 7.34
N ASP A 133 -7.45 21.94 8.33
CA ASP A 133 -8.76 22.01 9.02
C ASP A 133 -8.65 22.49 10.50
N GLU A 134 -7.62 23.29 10.83
CA GLU A 134 -7.54 24.11 12.07
C GLU A 134 -7.65 25.63 11.81
#